data_AF-A0A920I0P3-F1
#
_entry.id   AF-A0A920I0P3-F1
#
_cell.length_a   1.000
_cell.length_b   1.000
_cell.length_c   1.000
_cell.angle_alpha   90.00
_cell.angle_beta   90.00
_cell.angle_gamma   90.00
#
_symmetry.space_group_name_H-M   'P 1'
#
loop_
_entity.id
_entity.type
_entity.pdbx_description
1 polymer ?
#
loop_
_entity_poly.entity_id
_entity_poly.type
_entity_poly.pdbx_seq_one_letter_code
_entity_poly.pdbx_strand_id
1 'polypeptide(L)'
;MRAFHDAAPAEKPQAMERLTDKRFRSFAKRIIFDNFPELITDADKAAYDRAIAERLNREDDVPWVTVTKALEDGAKLLASNPDRRDEIDRITAFIRTMAS
;
A
#
# COMPACT_ATOMS: atom_id res chain seq x y z
N MET A 1 -18.97 -2.06 -10.66
CA MET A 1 -18.37 -2.35 -9.33
C MET A 1 -19.06 -3.50 -8.62
N ARG A 2 -20.38 -3.52 -8.43
CA ARG A 2 -21.08 -4.65 -7.76
C ARG A 2 -20.70 -6.03 -8.36
N ALA A 3 -20.88 -6.19 -9.67
CA ALA A 3 -20.49 -7.42 -10.36
C ALA A 3 -19.01 -7.82 -10.22
N PHE A 4 -18.10 -6.86 -10.03
CA PHE A 4 -16.67 -7.14 -9.76
C PHE A 4 -16.45 -7.61 -8.31
N HIS A 5 -17.16 -7.03 -7.35
CA HIS A 5 -17.08 -7.43 -5.95
C HIS A 5 -17.66 -8.84 -5.75
N ASP A 6 -18.81 -9.12 -6.38
CA ASP A 6 -19.53 -10.38 -6.25
C ASP A 6 -18.86 -11.54 -7.02
N ALA A 7 -18.01 -11.23 -8.02
CA ALA A 7 -17.28 -12.24 -8.78
C ALA A 7 -16.31 -13.04 -7.90
N ALA A 8 -16.17 -14.34 -8.17
CA ALA A 8 -15.15 -15.17 -7.54
C ALA A 8 -13.74 -14.61 -7.88
N PRO A 9 -12.72 -14.82 -7.02
CA PRO A 9 -11.37 -14.31 -7.26
C PRO A 9 -10.86 -14.52 -8.70
N ALA A 10 -10.91 -15.74 -9.21
CA ALA A 10 -10.46 -16.10 -10.56
C ALA A 10 -11.19 -15.35 -11.70
N GLU A 11 -12.40 -14.86 -11.46
CA GLU A 11 -13.22 -14.13 -12.44
C GLU A 11 -13.02 -12.62 -12.38
N LYS A 12 -12.34 -12.11 -11.33
CA LYS A 12 -12.14 -10.67 -11.11
C LYS A 12 -11.40 -9.96 -12.26
N PRO A 13 -10.37 -10.55 -12.91
CA PRO A 13 -9.76 -9.93 -14.08
C PRO A 13 -10.77 -9.67 -15.21
N GLN A 14 -11.63 -10.64 -15.51
CA GLN A 14 -12.66 -10.47 -16.54
C GLN A 14 -13.74 -9.47 -16.12
N ALA A 15 -14.15 -9.48 -14.86
CA ALA A 15 -15.13 -8.53 -14.34
C ALA A 15 -14.61 -7.08 -14.34
N MET A 16 -13.31 -6.89 -14.12
CA MET A 16 -12.63 -5.60 -14.23
C MET A 16 -12.66 -5.06 -15.67
N GLU A 17 -12.38 -5.88 -16.67
CA GLU A 17 -12.39 -5.45 -18.08
C GLU A 17 -13.77 -4.96 -18.55
N ARG A 18 -14.85 -5.50 -17.97
CA ARG A 18 -16.23 -5.05 -18.25
C ARG A 18 -16.57 -3.66 -17.68
N LEU A 19 -15.74 -3.10 -16.79
CA LEU A 19 -15.94 -1.74 -16.27
C LEU A 19 -15.60 -0.72 -17.35
N THR A 20 -16.54 0.13 -17.72
CA THR A 20 -16.34 1.17 -18.75
C THR A 20 -15.65 2.41 -18.19
N ASP A 21 -15.91 2.78 -16.93
CA ASP A 21 -15.23 3.89 -16.25
C ASP A 21 -13.79 3.48 -15.91
N LYS A 22 -12.82 4.21 -16.47
CA LYS A 22 -11.39 3.96 -16.26
C LYS A 22 -10.97 4.03 -14.80
N ARG A 23 -11.60 4.90 -13.99
CA ARG A 23 -11.30 5.04 -12.56
C ARG A 23 -11.68 3.77 -11.82
N PHE A 24 -12.86 3.23 -12.11
CA PHE A 24 -13.30 1.95 -11.55
C PHE A 24 -12.41 0.80 -11.99
N ARG A 25 -11.93 0.79 -13.24
CA ARG A 25 -10.96 -0.20 -13.69
C ARG A 25 -9.65 -0.11 -12.90
N SER A 26 -9.12 1.10 -12.69
CA SER A 26 -7.91 1.31 -11.87
C SER A 26 -8.10 0.84 -10.42
N PHE A 27 -9.26 1.12 -9.81
CA PHE A 27 -9.57 0.64 -8.45
C PHE A 27 -9.71 -0.88 -8.39
N ALA A 28 -10.43 -1.48 -9.34
CA ALA A 28 -10.56 -2.93 -9.44
C ALA A 28 -9.20 -3.62 -9.62
N LYS A 29 -8.34 -3.06 -10.48
CA LYS A 29 -6.97 -3.55 -10.68
C LYS A 29 -6.13 -3.48 -9.42
N ARG A 30 -6.25 -2.38 -8.66
CA ARG A 30 -5.59 -2.22 -7.37
C ARG A 30 -6.07 -3.25 -6.34
N ILE A 31 -7.39 -3.50 -6.28
CA ILE A 31 -7.97 -4.52 -5.40
C ILE A 31 -7.44 -5.91 -5.76
N ILE A 32 -7.31 -6.24 -7.05
CA ILE A 32 -6.69 -7.50 -7.48
C ILE A 32 -5.23 -7.56 -7.00
N PHE A 33 -4.43 -6.52 -7.25
CA PHE A 33 -3.05 -6.46 -6.78
C PHE A 33 -2.92 -6.67 -5.25
N ASP A 34 -3.75 -6.00 -4.45
CA ASP A 34 -3.64 -6.04 -2.98
C ASP A 34 -4.12 -7.38 -2.37
N ASN A 35 -5.06 -8.10 -3.01
CA ASN A 35 -5.72 -9.28 -2.41
C ASN A 35 -5.50 -10.59 -3.18
N PHE A 36 -5.21 -10.50 -4.47
CA PHE A 36 -5.06 -11.63 -5.40
C PHE A 36 -3.88 -11.37 -6.37
N PRO A 37 -2.66 -11.13 -5.86
CA PRO A 37 -1.51 -10.73 -6.68
C PRO A 37 -1.14 -11.77 -7.74
N GLU A 38 -1.53 -13.03 -7.58
CA GLU A 38 -1.37 -14.09 -8.58
C GLU A 38 -2.25 -13.93 -9.83
N LEU A 39 -3.27 -13.06 -9.77
CA LEU A 39 -4.21 -12.80 -10.86
C LEU A 39 -3.91 -11.53 -11.64
N ILE A 40 -2.81 -10.84 -11.33
CA ILE A 40 -2.35 -9.68 -12.07
C ILE A 40 -1.08 -10.02 -12.85
N THR A 41 -0.78 -9.26 -13.90
CA THR A 41 0.44 -9.47 -14.68
C THR A 41 1.68 -9.05 -13.88
N ASP A 42 2.82 -9.70 -14.13
CA ASP A 42 4.10 -9.33 -13.51
C ASP A 42 4.48 -7.87 -13.77
N ALA A 43 4.18 -7.36 -14.98
CA ALA A 43 4.43 -5.97 -15.35
C ALA A 43 3.62 -4.99 -14.49
N ASP A 44 2.35 -5.29 -14.25
CA ASP A 44 1.49 -4.47 -13.41
C ASP A 44 1.86 -4.58 -11.93
N LYS A 45 2.21 -5.79 -11.47
CA LYS A 45 2.72 -6.01 -10.12
C LYS A 45 3.95 -5.16 -9.87
N ALA A 46 4.94 -5.22 -10.77
CA ALA A 46 6.16 -4.43 -10.68
C ALA A 46 5.89 -2.91 -10.73
N ALA A 47 4.91 -2.47 -11.52
CA ALA A 47 4.50 -1.06 -11.56
C ALA A 47 3.88 -0.60 -10.23
N TYR A 48 3.04 -1.42 -9.60
CA TYR A 48 2.50 -1.10 -8.27
C TYR A 48 3.55 -1.13 -7.18
N ASP A 49 4.44 -2.13 -7.17
CA ASP A 49 5.54 -2.24 -6.21
C ASP A 49 6.42 -0.98 -6.28
N ARG A 50 6.79 -0.55 -7.50
CA ARG A 50 7.53 0.70 -7.71
C ARG A 50 6.77 1.92 -7.21
N ALA A 51 5.49 2.06 -7.58
CA ALA A 51 4.69 3.22 -7.16
C ALA A 51 4.51 3.30 -5.63
N ILE A 52 4.42 2.15 -4.94
CA ILE A 52 4.38 2.08 -3.48
C ILE A 52 5.72 2.53 -2.91
N ALA A 53 6.83 1.95 -3.37
CA ALA A 53 8.17 2.31 -2.91
C ALA A 53 8.47 3.80 -3.10
N GLU A 54 8.12 4.35 -4.27
CA GLU A 54 8.24 5.78 -4.55
C GLU A 54 7.43 6.62 -3.55
N ARG A 55 6.17 6.27 -3.28
CA ARG A 55 5.30 7.03 -2.35
C ARG A 55 5.77 6.96 -0.91
N LEU A 56 6.26 5.80 -0.47
CA LEU A 56 6.75 5.57 0.89
C LEU A 56 8.06 6.33 1.16
N ASN A 57 8.91 6.47 0.14
CA ASN A 57 10.23 7.11 0.24
C ASN A 57 10.26 8.54 -0.36
N ARG A 58 9.10 9.19 -0.52
CA ARG A 58 9.06 10.61 -0.90
C ARG A 58 9.63 11.47 0.23
N GLU A 59 10.51 12.39 -0.12
CA GLU A 59 11.07 13.40 0.80
C GLU A 59 10.42 14.79 0.62
N ASP A 60 9.60 14.96 -0.42
CA ASP A 60 8.84 16.20 -0.65
C ASP A 60 7.74 16.40 0.39
N ASP A 61 7.24 17.64 0.50
CA ASP A 61 6.07 17.93 1.34
C ASP A 61 4.79 17.33 0.72
N VAL A 62 4.53 16.07 1.08
CA VAL A 62 3.33 15.32 0.70
C VAL A 62 2.35 15.19 1.87
N PRO A 63 1.03 15.17 1.61
CA PRO A 63 -0.01 15.15 2.65
C PRO A 63 -0.19 13.78 3.32
N TRP A 64 0.56 12.76 2.91
CA TRP A 64 0.56 11.43 3.55
C TRP A 64 1.85 11.20 4.36
N VAL A 65 1.82 10.19 5.22
CA VAL A 65 2.98 9.79 6.01
C VAL A 65 3.94 8.97 5.15
N THR A 66 5.19 9.41 5.09
CA THR A 66 6.31 8.70 4.46
C THR A 66 7.10 7.96 5.52
N VAL A 67 8.01 7.07 5.11
CA VAL A 67 8.87 6.33 6.05
C VAL A 67 9.64 7.29 6.96
N THR A 68 10.25 8.32 6.38
CA THR A 68 11.00 9.35 7.13
C THR A 68 10.11 10.04 8.16
N LYS A 69 8.94 10.55 7.75
CA LYS A 69 7.97 11.18 8.66
C LYS A 69 7.52 10.24 9.79
N ALA A 70 7.26 8.97 9.48
CA ALA A 70 6.85 7.98 10.47
C ALA A 70 7.94 7.68 11.51
N LEU A 71 9.22 7.63 11.09
CA LEU A 71 10.34 7.41 11.99
C LEU A 71 10.61 8.62 12.89
N GLU A 72 10.46 9.84 12.36
CA GLU A 72 10.53 11.08 13.16
C GLU A 72 9.43 11.12 14.23
N ASP A 73 8.21 10.76 13.86
CA ASP A 73 7.09 10.69 14.81
C ASP A 73 7.31 9.59 15.86
N GLY A 74 7.88 8.45 15.47
CA GLY A 74 8.32 7.41 16.41
C GLY A 74 9.32 7.93 17.45
N ALA A 75 10.31 8.73 17.03
CA ALA A 75 11.28 9.32 17.95
C ALA A 75 10.63 10.31 18.93
N LYS A 76 9.71 11.16 18.45
CA LYS A 76 8.94 12.09 19.31
C LYS A 76 8.06 11.34 20.31
N LEU A 77 7.40 10.27 19.88
CA LEU A 77 6.57 9.42 20.72
C LEU A 77 7.40 8.73 21.81
N LEU A 78 8.59 8.23 21.47
CA LEU A 78 9.49 7.59 22.45
C LEU A 78 9.99 8.58 23.51
N ALA A 79 10.33 9.81 23.10
CA ALA A 79 10.75 10.86 24.02
C ALA A 79 9.63 11.23 25.02
N SER A 80 8.37 11.18 24.56
CA SER A 80 7.21 11.56 25.38
C SER A 80 6.62 10.38 26.18
N ASN A 81 6.87 9.14 25.77
CA ASN A 81 6.30 7.92 26.36
C ASN A 81 7.39 6.84 26.52
N PRO A 82 8.39 7.05 27.40
CA PRO A 82 9.50 6.13 27.55
C PRO A 82 9.08 4.74 28.05
N ASP A 83 7.94 4.64 28.73
CA ASP A 83 7.31 3.39 29.18
C ASP A 83 6.81 2.49 28.03
N ARG A 84 6.60 3.06 26.83
CA ARG A 84 6.16 2.33 25.62
C ARG A 84 7.28 1.94 24.68
N ARG A 85 8.54 2.01 25.13
CA ARG A 85 9.72 1.78 24.28
C ARG A 85 9.61 0.52 23.42
N ASP A 86 9.29 -0.62 24.00
CA ASP A 86 9.26 -1.90 23.28
C ASP A 86 8.25 -1.91 22.13
N GLU A 87 7.09 -1.27 22.32
CA GLU A 87 6.06 -1.15 21.28
C GLU A 87 6.53 -0.22 20.15
N ILE A 88 7.10 0.93 20.51
CA ILE A 88 7.58 1.93 19.56
C ILE A 88 8.79 1.40 18.76
N ASP A 89 9.72 0.72 19.42
CA ASP A 89 10.88 0.11 18.78
C ASP A 89 10.45 -0.99 17.80
N ARG A 90 9.46 -1.82 18.17
CA ARG A 90 8.90 -2.84 17.26
C ARG A 90 8.27 -2.21 16.02
N ILE A 91 7.48 -1.16 16.18
CA ILE A 91 6.82 -0.46 15.06
C ILE A 91 7.85 0.22 14.16
N THR A 92 8.83 0.94 14.73
CA THR A 92 9.86 1.61 13.95
C THR A 92 10.81 0.62 13.26
N ALA A 93 11.09 -0.53 13.88
CA ALA A 93 11.82 -1.62 13.23
C ALA A 93 11.06 -2.16 12.00
N PHE A 94 9.75 -2.37 12.12
CA PHE A 94 8.91 -2.77 10.98
C PHE A 94 8.91 -1.72 9.88
N ILE A 95 8.72 -0.43 10.21
CA ILE A 95 8.75 0.67 9.23
C ILE A 95 10.06 0.70 8.45
N ARG A 96 11.21 0.45 9.09
CA ARG A 96 12.52 0.39 8.41
C ARG A 96 12.59 -0.72 7.36
N THR A 97 11.86 -1.84 7.53
CA THR A 97 11.81 -2.89 6.50
C THR A 97 11.01 -2.48 5.26
N MET A 98 10.19 -1.44 5.35
CA MET A 98 9.42 -0.91 4.21
C MET A 98 10.21 0.08 3.36
N ALA A 99 11.38 0.53 3.82
CA ALA A 99 12.24 1.50 3.13
C ALA A 99 13.13 0.86 2.03
N SER A 100 13.00 -0.46 1.83
CA SER A 100 13.84 -1.26 0.91
C SER A 100 13.32 -1.27 -0.51
#